data_AF-A0A6C0HN92-F1
#
_entry.id   AF-A0A6C0HN92-F1
#
_cell.length_a   1.000
_cell.length_b   1.000
_cell.length_c   1.000
_cell.angle_alpha   90.00
_cell.angle_beta   90.00
_cell.angle_gamma   90.00
#
_symmetry.space_group_name_H-M   'P 1'
#
loop_
_entity.id
_entity.type
_entity.pdbx_description
1 polymer ?
#
loop_
_entity_poly.entity_id
_entity_poly.type
_entity_poly.pdbx_seq_one_letter_code
_entity_poly.pdbx_strand_id
1 'polypeptide(L)'
;MTNNSKNKVERKTNTDGTPNSKYVDVLDEDKPIAGQKFTCISFISPETIIKKRELFFFEQFVKQWEPTKSVDKFTQFLHFLSYKYSLSFDVLNADFVDFCKDENGRLVVTSVPDDYKNFVDAHEAKLEERYNSEHNFQTSVRGVKVRGAFPTQEEAEMRCKMLREVDPNHDVYVGPVGMWLPVHPEAYKTGRVEYMEEDLNQLMQEKTKNETFAKVEFDKRVRETKEKAMEDNKKKALESGNVLSQTINEQGNLVSIKDMNTTEKSLTSEATVSDIRRELFQNPNVVLDKHNDHGFARLPASAVDGITISTVSSSLESVD
;
A
#
# COMPACT_ATOMS: atom_id res chain seq x y z
N MET A 1 7.44 -4.90 -23.94
CA MET A 1 6.85 -5.94 -23.07
C MET A 1 6.59 -5.31 -21.71
N THR A 2 5.34 -5.10 -21.38
CA THR A 2 4.88 -4.35 -20.20
C THR A 2 4.89 -5.25 -18.97
N ASN A 3 5.89 -5.07 -18.10
CA ASN A 3 5.94 -5.69 -16.77
C ASN A 3 4.90 -5.02 -15.85
N ASN A 4 3.68 -5.55 -15.85
CA ASN A 4 2.70 -5.26 -14.81
C ASN A 4 2.78 -6.36 -13.75
N SER A 5 3.76 -6.25 -12.85
CA SER A 5 3.87 -7.09 -11.66
C SER A 5 2.72 -6.74 -10.71
N LYS A 6 1.55 -7.36 -10.92
CA LYS A 6 0.49 -7.40 -9.93
C LYS A 6 1.03 -8.14 -8.72
N ASN A 7 1.32 -7.44 -7.63
CA ASN A 7 1.54 -8.03 -6.31
C ASN A 7 0.34 -8.92 -5.97
N LYS A 8 0.47 -10.21 -6.23
CA LYS A 8 -0.58 -11.20 -6.02
C LYS A 8 -0.43 -11.67 -4.58
N VAL A 9 -1.16 -11.03 -3.67
CA VAL A 9 -1.27 -11.49 -2.28
C VAL A 9 -1.68 -12.97 -2.32
N GLU A 10 -0.85 -13.83 -1.74
CA GLU A 10 -1.13 -15.25 -1.66
C GLU A 10 -2.38 -15.46 -0.80
N ARG A 11 -3.34 -16.24 -1.30
CA ARG A 11 -4.61 -16.48 -0.62
C ARG A 11 -4.52 -17.75 0.24
N LYS A 12 -5.27 -17.77 1.34
CA LYS A 12 -5.40 -18.91 2.28
C LYS A 12 -5.84 -20.20 1.58
N THR A 13 -6.67 -20.07 0.55
CA THR A 13 -7.13 -21.16 -0.30
C THR A 13 -6.69 -20.97 -1.74
N ASN A 14 -6.34 -22.07 -2.41
CA ASN A 14 -6.17 -22.09 -3.86
C ASN A 14 -7.51 -21.83 -4.57
N THR A 15 -7.48 -21.63 -5.88
CA THR A 15 -8.70 -21.49 -6.71
C THR A 15 -9.64 -22.68 -6.60
N ASP A 16 -9.10 -23.84 -6.23
CA ASP A 16 -9.82 -25.11 -6.10
C ASP A 16 -10.31 -25.38 -4.66
N GLY A 17 -10.15 -24.41 -3.74
CA GLY A 17 -10.61 -24.52 -2.35
C GLY A 17 -9.69 -25.31 -1.41
N THR A 18 -8.61 -25.91 -1.93
CA THR A 18 -7.60 -26.59 -1.12
C THR A 18 -6.71 -25.59 -0.34
N PRO A 19 -6.22 -25.96 0.86
CA PRO A 19 -5.33 -25.10 1.63
C PRO A 19 -4.01 -24.88 0.87
N ASN A 20 -3.60 -23.63 0.75
CA ASN A 20 -2.38 -23.28 0.03
C ASN A 20 -1.15 -23.52 0.92
N SER A 21 -0.30 -24.48 0.55
CA SER A 21 0.95 -24.80 1.27
C SER A 21 1.97 -23.66 1.34
N LYS A 22 1.88 -22.65 0.46
CA LYS A 22 2.74 -21.46 0.48
C LYS A 22 2.19 -20.34 1.36
N TYR A 23 0.90 -20.37 1.67
CA TYR A 23 0.26 -19.38 2.52
C TYR A 23 0.58 -19.67 3.99
N VAL A 24 1.34 -18.78 4.61
CA VAL A 24 1.59 -18.80 6.05
C VAL A 24 0.72 -17.71 6.67
N ASP A 25 -0.29 -18.13 7.44
CA ASP A 25 -1.09 -17.19 8.24
C ASP A 25 -0.27 -16.79 9.46
N VAL A 26 0.21 -15.56 9.48
CA VAL A 26 0.95 -15.02 10.64
C VAL A 26 0.00 -14.41 11.67
N LEU A 27 -1.30 -14.26 11.37
CA LEU A 27 -2.28 -13.58 12.21
C LEU A 27 -3.32 -14.53 12.82
N ASP A 28 -3.06 -15.84 12.80
CA ASP A 28 -3.95 -16.82 13.45
C ASP A 28 -4.07 -16.50 14.96
N GLU A 29 -5.32 -16.46 15.43
CA GLU A 29 -5.62 -16.17 16.83
C GLU A 29 -5.36 -17.38 17.72
N ASP A 30 -4.68 -17.16 18.84
CA ASP A 30 -4.45 -18.22 19.83
C ASP A 30 -5.76 -18.61 20.55
N LYS A 31 -5.80 -19.85 21.04
CA LYS A 31 -6.95 -20.34 21.81
C LYS A 31 -7.13 -19.46 23.07
N PRO A 32 -8.35 -18.96 23.34
CA PRO A 32 -8.58 -18.07 24.47
C PRO A 32 -8.36 -18.83 25.79
N ILE A 33 -7.60 -18.21 26.70
CA ILE A 33 -7.40 -18.72 28.06
C ILE A 33 -8.52 -18.18 28.95
N ALA A 34 -9.17 -19.07 29.69
CA ALA A 34 -10.25 -18.69 30.60
C ALA A 34 -9.75 -17.67 31.64
N GLY A 35 -10.46 -16.56 31.78
CA GLY A 35 -10.11 -15.49 32.73
C GLY A 35 -9.03 -14.51 32.26
N GLN A 36 -8.37 -14.77 31.12
CA GLN A 36 -7.27 -13.96 30.60
C GLN A 36 -7.55 -13.55 29.16
N LYS A 37 -8.59 -12.73 28.97
CA LYS A 37 -9.00 -12.26 27.63
C LYS A 37 -8.32 -10.96 27.25
N PHE A 38 -8.01 -10.10 28.21
CA PHE A 38 -7.37 -8.80 28.00
C PHE A 38 -6.11 -8.70 28.87
N THR A 39 -5.08 -8.03 28.39
CA THR A 39 -3.85 -7.79 29.13
C THR A 39 -3.48 -6.32 29.10
N CYS A 40 -3.00 -5.82 30.23
CA CYS A 40 -2.35 -4.51 30.28
C CYS A 40 -0.87 -4.70 29.96
N ILE A 41 -0.34 -3.93 29.02
CA ILE A 41 1.06 -4.02 28.59
C ILE A 41 1.66 -2.62 28.66
N SER A 42 2.76 -2.47 29.38
CA SER A 42 3.60 -1.27 29.28
C SER A 42 4.64 -1.48 28.19
N PHE A 43 4.80 -0.48 27.34
CA PHE A 43 5.79 -0.52 26.28
C PHE A 43 6.81 0.60 26.46
N ILE A 44 8.08 0.30 26.21
CA ILE A 44 9.14 1.30 26.09
C ILE A 44 9.81 1.10 24.73
N SER A 45 9.69 2.09 23.85
CA SER A 45 10.44 2.09 22.58
C SER A 45 11.23 3.37 22.39
N PRO A 46 12.56 3.30 22.55
CA PRO A 46 13.46 4.42 22.30
C PRO A 46 13.78 4.53 20.80
N GLU A 47 12.76 4.75 19.94
CA GLU A 47 12.92 4.79 18.47
C GLU A 47 13.98 5.79 17.99
N THR A 48 14.08 6.93 18.66
CA THR A 48 15.07 7.97 18.32
C THR A 48 16.50 7.53 18.62
N ILE A 49 16.69 6.70 19.63
CA ILE A 49 17.99 6.16 20.06
C ILE A 49 18.36 4.98 19.16
N ILE A 50 17.41 4.11 18.84
CA ILE A 50 17.60 2.96 17.92
C ILE A 50 18.09 3.44 16.55
N LYS A 51 17.46 4.47 15.97
CA LYS A 51 17.90 5.05 14.69
C LYS A 51 19.32 5.60 14.76
N LYS A 52 19.69 6.23 15.88
CA LYS A 52 21.07 6.72 16.09
C LYS A 52 22.07 5.58 16.19
N ARG A 53 21.69 4.45 16.81
CA ARG A 53 22.53 3.24 16.89
C ARG A 53 22.80 2.64 15.51
N GLU A 54 21.75 2.45 14.71
CA GLU A 54 21.88 1.93 13.34
C GLU A 54 22.73 2.86 12.47
N LEU A 55 22.49 4.17 12.55
CA LEU A 55 23.29 5.16 11.83
C LEU A 55 24.76 5.17 12.30
N PHE A 56 25.01 5.01 13.60
CA PHE A 56 26.35 4.93 14.15
C PHE A 56 27.10 3.68 13.64
N PHE A 57 26.44 2.52 13.61
CA PHE A 57 27.05 1.29 13.06
C PHE A 57 27.37 1.46 11.58
N PHE A 58 26.48 2.09 10.83
CA PHE A 58 26.71 2.40 9.42
C PHE A 58 27.85 3.41 9.22
N GLU A 59 27.96 4.47 10.02
CA GLU A 59 29.07 5.42 9.93
C GLU A 59 30.42 4.74 10.20
N GLN A 60 30.50 3.88 11.23
CA GLN A 60 31.70 3.11 11.54
C GLN A 60 32.05 2.13 10.43
N PHE A 61 31.03 1.52 9.82
CA PHE A 61 31.20 0.70 8.63
C PHE A 61 31.76 1.50 7.47
N VAL A 62 31.20 2.67 7.13
CA VAL A 62 31.71 3.52 6.04
C VAL A 62 33.16 3.96 6.28
N LYS A 63 33.55 4.24 7.53
CA LYS A 63 34.95 4.54 7.89
C LYS A 63 35.91 3.36 7.66
N GLN A 64 35.41 2.14 7.79
CA GLN A 64 36.19 0.92 7.57
C GLN A 64 36.05 0.37 6.14
N TRP A 65 34.97 0.71 5.45
CA TRP A 65 34.61 0.24 4.12
C TRP A 65 35.78 0.45 3.18
N GLU A 66 36.18 -0.64 2.52
CA GLU A 66 37.52 -0.84 1.98
C GLU A 66 37.89 -0.15 0.65
N PRO A 67 37.01 0.48 -0.17
CA PRO A 67 37.44 0.90 -1.50
C PRO A 67 38.50 2.00 -1.47
N THR A 68 38.50 2.88 -0.46
CA THR A 68 39.53 3.92 -0.35
C THR A 68 40.88 3.35 0.10
N LYS A 69 40.88 2.43 1.08
CA LYS A 69 42.12 1.79 1.58
C LYS A 69 42.72 0.81 0.57
N SER A 70 41.91 0.12 -0.22
CA SER A 70 42.38 -0.80 -1.25
C SER A 70 43.00 -0.04 -2.42
N VAL A 71 42.37 1.06 -2.87
CA VAL A 71 42.92 1.97 -3.88
C VAL A 71 44.28 2.51 -3.44
N ASP A 72 44.43 2.97 -2.19
CA ASP A 72 45.72 3.45 -1.68
C ASP A 72 46.83 2.38 -1.70
N LYS A 73 46.50 1.13 -1.34
CA LYS A 73 47.46 0.01 -1.40
C LYS A 73 47.81 -0.37 -2.83
N PHE A 74 46.85 -0.33 -3.76
CA PHE A 74 47.11 -0.55 -5.17
C PHE A 74 47.99 0.55 -5.77
N THR A 75 47.78 1.82 -5.40
CA THR A 75 48.66 2.93 -5.82
C THR A 75 50.08 2.75 -5.29
N GLN A 76 50.27 2.31 -4.04
CA GLN A 76 51.59 1.97 -3.50
C GLN A 76 52.25 0.81 -4.25
N PHE A 77 51.48 -0.20 -4.65
CA PHE A 77 51.98 -1.30 -5.48
C PHE A 77 52.36 -0.83 -6.90
N LEU A 78 51.59 0.09 -7.49
CA LEU A 78 51.92 0.71 -8.78
C LEU A 78 53.21 1.54 -8.70
N HIS A 79 53.45 2.27 -7.60
CA HIS A 79 54.74 2.92 -7.35
C HIS A 79 55.91 1.93 -7.31
N PHE A 80 55.72 0.78 -6.67
CA PHE A 80 56.74 -0.27 -6.65
C PHE A 80 57.01 -0.85 -8.05
N LEU A 81 55.97 -1.09 -8.85
CA LEU A 81 56.11 -1.57 -10.23
C LEU A 81 56.79 -0.54 -11.14
N SER A 82 56.42 0.74 -11.00
CA SER A 82 57.06 1.84 -11.72
C SER A 82 58.55 1.91 -11.40
N TYR A 83 58.94 1.74 -10.13
CA TYR A 83 60.34 1.72 -9.74
C TYR A 83 61.11 0.48 -10.22
N LYS A 84 60.51 -0.71 -10.10
CA LYS A 84 61.16 -1.98 -10.46
C LYS A 84 61.37 -2.15 -11.97
N TYR A 85 60.44 -1.64 -12.77
CA TYR A 85 60.43 -1.82 -14.23
C TYR A 85 60.71 -0.52 -15.01
N SER A 86 61.05 0.58 -14.33
CA SER A 86 61.28 1.91 -14.92
C SER A 86 60.12 2.39 -15.81
N LEU A 87 58.89 2.04 -15.44
CA LEU A 87 57.68 2.46 -16.15
C LEU A 87 57.25 3.85 -15.67
N SER A 88 56.68 4.66 -16.56
CA SER A 88 56.10 5.95 -16.19
C SER A 88 54.89 5.75 -15.28
N PHE A 89 55.00 6.22 -14.04
CA PHE A 89 53.93 6.12 -13.03
C PHE A 89 52.62 6.77 -13.51
N ASP A 90 52.71 7.91 -14.21
CA ASP A 90 51.54 8.65 -14.67
C ASP A 90 50.67 7.86 -15.64
N VAL A 91 51.30 7.07 -16.53
CA VAL A 91 50.59 6.20 -17.48
C VAL A 91 49.93 5.03 -16.77
N LEU A 92 50.64 4.37 -15.84
CA LEU A 92 50.09 3.26 -15.06
C LEU A 92 48.93 3.71 -14.16
N ASN A 93 49.01 4.91 -13.60
CA ASN A 93 47.95 5.46 -12.77
C ASN A 93 46.73 5.89 -13.61
N ALA A 94 46.95 6.41 -14.82
CA ALA A 94 45.87 6.69 -15.77
C ALA A 94 45.14 5.40 -16.18
N ASP A 95 45.88 4.35 -16.56
CA ASP A 95 45.31 3.05 -16.91
C ASP A 95 44.57 2.41 -15.72
N PHE A 96 45.08 2.56 -14.50
CA PHE A 96 44.40 2.09 -13.29
C PHE A 96 43.10 2.84 -13.01
N VAL A 97 43.07 4.15 -13.22
CA VAL A 97 41.86 4.97 -13.07
C VAL A 97 40.82 4.59 -14.13
N ASP A 98 41.23 4.34 -15.37
CA ASP A 98 40.32 3.91 -16.44
C ASP A 98 39.81 2.48 -16.21
N PHE A 99 40.66 1.57 -15.72
CA PHE A 99 40.25 0.25 -15.26
C PHE A 99 39.21 0.33 -14.13
N CYS A 100 39.42 1.22 -13.15
CA CYS A 100 38.46 1.44 -12.07
C CYS A 100 37.12 1.96 -12.58
N LYS A 101 37.08 2.77 -13.66
CA LYS A 101 35.83 3.27 -14.26
C LYS A 101 35.07 2.17 -14.99
N ASP A 102 35.76 1.32 -15.73
CA ASP A 102 35.15 0.23 -16.51
C ASP A 102 34.63 -0.91 -15.60
N GLU A 103 35.41 -1.27 -14.57
CA GLU A 103 35.03 -2.33 -13.63
C GLU A 103 34.12 -1.82 -12.49
N ASN A 104 33.88 -0.51 -12.35
CA ASN A 104 32.98 0.02 -11.32
C ASN A 104 31.58 -0.61 -11.39
N GLY A 105 31.10 -0.94 -12.60
CA GLY A 105 29.81 -1.61 -12.79
C GLY A 105 29.79 -3.07 -12.31
N ARG A 106 30.95 -3.72 -12.18
CA ARG A 106 31.11 -5.14 -11.82
C ARG A 106 31.59 -5.33 -10.38
N LEU A 107 32.38 -4.40 -9.86
CA LEU A 107 32.89 -4.38 -8.48
C LEU A 107 31.76 -4.17 -7.44
N VAL A 108 30.71 -3.43 -7.82
CA VAL A 108 29.51 -3.20 -7.00
C VAL A 108 28.61 -4.44 -6.87
N VAL A 109 28.91 -5.54 -7.58
CA VAL A 109 28.17 -6.80 -7.49
C VAL A 109 28.46 -7.55 -6.18
N THR A 110 29.54 -7.22 -5.47
CA THR A 110 29.70 -7.66 -4.08
C THR A 110 28.79 -6.80 -3.22
N SER A 111 27.70 -7.43 -2.80
CA SER A 111 26.58 -6.85 -2.07
C SER A 111 27.07 -6.09 -0.83
N VAL A 112 27.17 -4.76 -0.93
CA VAL A 112 27.38 -3.85 0.22
C VAL A 112 26.55 -4.24 1.45
N PRO A 113 25.28 -4.70 1.30
CA PRO A 113 24.51 -5.25 2.42
C PRO A 113 25.14 -6.47 3.11
N ASP A 114 25.69 -7.42 2.35
CA ASP A 114 26.26 -8.66 2.91
C ASP A 114 27.57 -8.36 3.66
N ASP A 115 28.39 -7.46 3.13
CA ASP A 115 29.62 -7.05 3.80
C ASP A 115 29.33 -6.17 5.03
N TYR A 116 28.26 -5.36 5.00
CA TYR A 116 27.77 -4.65 6.20
C TYR A 116 27.34 -5.63 7.29
N LYS A 117 26.59 -6.66 6.92
CA LYS A 117 26.16 -7.70 7.86
C LYS A 117 27.36 -8.42 8.47
N ASN A 118 28.32 -8.86 7.64
CA ASN A 118 29.55 -9.49 8.11
C ASN A 118 30.39 -8.57 9.03
N PHE A 119 30.43 -7.27 8.72
CA PHE A 119 31.14 -6.29 9.55
C PHE A 119 30.47 -6.10 10.91
N VAL A 120 29.15 -5.95 10.93
CA VAL A 120 28.36 -5.85 12.16
C VAL A 120 28.57 -7.11 12.99
N ASP A 121 28.40 -8.30 12.40
CA ASP A 121 28.58 -9.58 13.10
C ASP A 121 30.00 -9.72 13.71
N ALA A 122 31.04 -9.26 13.00
CA ALA A 122 32.43 -9.35 13.48
C ALA A 122 32.80 -8.31 14.55
N HIS A 123 32.14 -7.14 14.56
CA HIS A 123 32.50 -6.00 15.41
C HIS A 123 31.40 -5.58 16.40
N GLU A 124 30.30 -6.32 16.49
CA GLU A 124 29.10 -5.99 17.26
C GLU A 124 29.43 -5.56 18.68
N ALA A 125 30.12 -6.40 19.45
CA ALA A 125 30.46 -6.14 20.85
C ALA A 125 31.28 -4.85 21.03
N LYS A 126 32.24 -4.58 20.13
CA LYS A 126 33.09 -3.37 20.18
C LYS A 126 32.36 -2.11 19.73
N LEU A 127 31.40 -2.24 18.83
CA LEU A 127 30.57 -1.14 18.36
C LEU A 127 29.53 -0.78 19.42
N GLU A 128 28.95 -1.77 20.07
CA GLU A 128 27.97 -1.59 21.13
C GLU A 128 28.61 -0.95 22.39
N GLU A 129 29.79 -1.39 22.80
CA GLU A 129 30.51 -0.77 23.92
C GLU A 129 30.84 0.71 23.66
N ARG A 130 31.32 1.03 22.45
CA ARG A 130 31.59 2.42 22.03
C ARG A 130 30.32 3.25 21.99
N TYR A 131 29.26 2.70 21.40
CA TYR A 131 27.96 3.36 21.33
C TYR A 131 27.42 3.67 22.73
N ASN A 132 27.46 2.70 23.64
CA ASN A 132 27.00 2.84 25.01
C ASN A 132 27.81 3.89 25.78
N SER A 133 29.13 3.93 25.58
CA SER A 133 30.01 4.92 26.20
C SER A 133 29.71 6.35 25.73
N GLU A 134 29.49 6.53 24.42
CA GLU A 134 29.19 7.85 23.84
C GLU A 134 27.77 8.35 24.17
N HIS A 135 26.83 7.43 24.40
CA HIS A 135 25.41 7.74 24.64
C HIS A 135 24.98 7.55 26.11
N ASN A 136 25.93 7.56 27.06
CA ASN A 136 25.69 7.47 28.50
C ASN A 136 24.80 6.26 28.89
N PHE A 137 25.00 5.10 28.26
CA PHE A 137 24.26 3.86 28.52
C PHE A 137 22.73 4.02 28.46
N GLN A 138 22.21 4.94 27.64
CA GLN A 138 20.78 5.01 27.40
C GLN A 138 20.27 3.72 26.75
N THR A 139 19.11 3.24 27.20
CA THR A 139 18.49 2.02 26.71
C THR A 139 18.19 2.14 25.21
N SER A 140 18.78 1.25 24.41
CA SER A 140 18.61 1.16 22.96
C SER A 140 17.73 -0.01 22.52
N VAL A 141 17.04 -0.64 23.49
CA VAL A 141 16.26 -1.87 23.27
C VAL A 141 14.77 -1.58 23.49
N ARG A 142 13.92 -2.19 22.65
CA ARG A 142 12.47 -2.18 22.85
C ARG A 142 12.11 -3.11 24.01
N GLY A 143 11.39 -2.59 24.99
CA GLY A 143 10.97 -3.34 26.17
C GLY A 143 9.46 -3.51 26.19
N VAL A 144 8.99 -4.71 26.55
CA VAL A 144 7.59 -5.02 26.77
C VAL A 144 7.45 -5.55 28.19
N LYS A 145 6.54 -4.97 28.98
CA LYS A 145 6.25 -5.43 30.34
C LYS A 145 4.76 -5.73 30.46
N VAL A 146 4.44 -7.00 30.70
CA VAL A 146 3.06 -7.45 30.97
C VAL A 146 2.66 -7.07 32.39
N ARG A 147 1.57 -6.32 32.54
CA ARG A 147 1.07 -5.74 33.80
C ARG A 147 -0.20 -6.45 34.32
N GLY A 148 -0.38 -7.71 33.97
CA GLY A 148 -1.51 -8.55 34.38
C GLY A 148 -2.54 -8.76 33.26
N ALA A 149 -3.37 -9.79 33.45
CA ALA A 149 -4.41 -10.20 32.52
C ALA A 149 -5.77 -10.26 33.23
N PHE A 150 -6.83 -9.91 32.51
CA PHE A 150 -8.18 -9.70 32.99
C PHE A 150 -9.23 -10.38 32.09
N PRO A 151 -10.39 -10.76 32.65
CA PRO A 151 -11.46 -11.42 31.90
C PRO A 151 -12.30 -10.45 31.05
N THR A 152 -12.49 -9.21 31.52
CA THR A 152 -13.33 -8.19 30.86
C THR A 152 -12.51 -6.97 30.44
N GLN A 153 -12.99 -6.28 29.40
CA GLN A 153 -12.34 -5.07 28.91
C GLN A 153 -12.44 -3.92 29.93
N GLU A 154 -13.60 -3.75 30.56
CA GLU A 154 -13.86 -2.69 31.54
C GLU A 154 -12.92 -2.80 32.76
N GLU A 155 -12.67 -4.02 33.24
CA GLU A 155 -11.73 -4.25 34.34
C GLU A 155 -10.29 -3.91 33.93
N ALA A 156 -9.89 -4.28 32.71
CA ALA A 156 -8.58 -3.95 32.17
C ALA A 156 -8.39 -2.43 31.99
N GLU A 157 -9.45 -1.72 31.57
CA GLU A 157 -9.44 -0.26 31.43
C GLU A 157 -9.32 0.45 32.79
N MET A 158 -10.09 0.02 33.79
CA MET A 158 -9.98 0.57 35.15
C MET A 158 -8.59 0.32 35.75
N ARG A 159 -8.05 -0.88 35.58
CA ARG A 159 -6.69 -1.21 36.03
C ARG A 159 -5.64 -0.41 35.27
N CYS A 160 -5.81 -0.22 33.96
CA CYS A 160 -4.92 0.63 33.16
C CYS A 160 -4.89 2.07 33.71
N LYS A 161 -6.04 2.65 34.06
CA LYS A 161 -6.13 3.99 34.67
C LYS A 161 -5.36 4.06 35.98
N MET A 162 -5.58 3.11 36.89
CA MET A 162 -4.84 3.02 38.16
C MET A 162 -3.33 2.86 37.94
N LEU A 163 -2.91 2.05 36.97
CA LEU A 163 -1.49 1.85 36.68
C LEU A 163 -0.80 3.09 36.12
N ARG A 164 -1.53 3.91 35.36
CA ARG A 164 -1.03 5.19 34.83
C ARG A 164 -0.83 6.24 35.94
N GLU A 165 -1.66 6.23 36.98
CA GLU A 165 -1.47 7.08 38.15
C GLU A 165 -0.21 6.69 38.94
N VAL A 166 0.06 5.39 39.07
CA VAL A 166 1.22 4.87 39.80
C VAL A 166 2.53 5.05 39.03
N ASP A 167 2.49 4.93 37.69
CA ASP A 167 3.67 4.96 36.83
C ASP A 167 3.43 5.88 35.61
N PRO A 168 3.61 7.20 35.77
CA PRO A 168 3.34 8.18 34.70
C PRO A 168 4.37 8.15 33.57
N ASN A 169 5.49 7.45 33.76
CA ASN A 169 6.61 7.43 32.81
C ASN A 169 6.38 6.45 31.65
N HIS A 170 5.41 5.54 31.75
CA HIS A 170 5.19 4.47 30.78
C HIS A 170 3.78 4.53 30.21
N ASP A 171 3.67 4.45 28.89
CA ASP A 171 2.39 4.24 28.23
C ASP A 171 1.90 2.81 28.46
N VAL A 172 0.63 2.69 28.89
CA VAL A 172 -0.03 1.41 29.15
C VAL A 172 -1.09 1.16 28.09
N TYR A 173 -0.98 0.02 27.43
CA TYR A 173 -1.91 -0.45 26.40
C TYR A 173 -2.79 -1.56 26.95
N VAL A 174 -4.04 -1.59 26.54
CA VAL A 174 -4.95 -2.72 26.76
C VAL A 174 -5.08 -3.48 25.45
N GLY A 175 -4.66 -4.74 25.45
CA GLY A 175 -4.71 -5.61 24.28
C GLY A 175 -5.44 -6.91 24.57
N PRO A 176 -6.22 -7.45 23.63
CA PRO A 176 -6.75 -8.80 23.76
C PRO A 176 -5.62 -9.84 23.68
N VAL A 177 -5.74 -10.90 24.48
CA VAL A 177 -4.77 -12.00 24.53
C VAL A 177 -5.00 -12.93 23.34
N GLY A 178 -3.93 -13.28 22.63
CA GLY A 178 -3.99 -14.18 21.48
C GLY A 178 -4.22 -13.50 20.13
N MET A 179 -4.22 -12.16 20.09
CA MET A 179 -4.24 -11.39 18.84
C MET A 179 -3.02 -10.49 18.73
N TRP A 180 -2.55 -10.26 17.50
CA TRP A 180 -1.46 -9.31 17.26
C TRP A 180 -1.91 -7.88 17.52
N LEU A 181 -1.25 -7.22 18.46
CA LEU A 181 -1.49 -5.82 18.78
C LEU A 181 -0.50 -4.93 18.02
N PRO A 182 -0.95 -4.02 17.14
CA PRO A 182 -0.07 -3.00 16.59
C PRO A 182 0.30 -2.03 17.71
N VAL A 183 1.60 -1.94 18.02
CA VAL A 183 2.13 -1.00 19.00
C VAL A 183 2.91 0.07 18.26
N HIS A 184 2.56 1.33 18.49
CA HIS A 184 3.29 2.47 17.97
C HIS A 184 3.69 3.40 19.14
N PRO A 185 4.94 3.92 19.17
CA PRO A 185 5.41 4.80 20.24
C PRO A 185 4.66 6.13 20.33
N GLU A 186 3.96 6.52 19.27
CA GLU A 186 3.01 7.64 19.30
C GLU A 186 1.59 7.10 19.51
N ALA A 187 0.99 7.43 20.66
CA ALA A 187 -0.38 7.02 21.02
C ALA A 187 -1.41 7.38 19.93
N TYR A 188 -1.26 8.54 19.29
CA TYR A 188 -2.18 9.07 18.28
C TYR A 188 -2.40 8.15 17.06
N LYS A 189 -1.43 7.30 16.72
CA LYS A 189 -1.53 6.40 15.56
C LYS A 189 -2.18 5.06 15.90
N THR A 190 -2.42 4.77 17.19
CA THR A 190 -2.87 3.44 17.66
C THR A 190 -4.38 3.39 17.95
N GLY A 191 -5.17 4.33 17.42
CA GLY A 191 -6.63 4.29 17.51
C GLY A 191 -7.16 4.96 18.78
N ARG A 192 -7.91 4.25 19.62
CA ARG A 192 -8.59 4.82 20.80
C ARG A 192 -7.56 5.19 21.88
N VAL A 193 -7.28 6.49 22.00
CA VAL A 193 -6.42 7.06 23.06
C VAL A 193 -7.32 7.68 24.13
N GLU A 194 -7.16 7.24 25.37
CA GLU A 194 -7.69 7.94 26.54
C GLU A 194 -6.53 8.69 27.22
N TYR A 195 -6.71 9.99 27.45
CA TYR A 195 -5.83 10.84 28.25
C TYR A 195 -6.14 10.69 29.74
N MET A 196 -5.19 11.07 30.59
CA MET A 196 -5.39 11.09 32.05
C MET A 196 -6.39 12.17 32.46
N GLU A 197 -6.44 13.30 31.74
CA GLU A 197 -7.36 14.39 32.01
C GLU A 197 -8.72 14.14 31.35
N GLU A 198 -9.78 14.10 32.17
CA GLU A 198 -11.15 13.92 31.70
C GLU A 198 -11.61 15.07 30.78
N ASP A 199 -11.20 16.31 31.09
CA ASP A 199 -11.51 17.49 30.28
C ASP A 199 -10.87 17.42 28.89
N LEU A 200 -9.62 16.93 28.80
CA LEU A 200 -8.92 16.74 27.53
C LEU A 200 -9.56 15.62 26.70
N ASN A 201 -10.02 14.55 27.36
CA ASN A 201 -10.78 13.47 26.71
C ASN A 201 -12.07 14.00 26.10
N GLN A 202 -12.84 14.79 26.86
CA GLN A 202 -14.06 15.41 26.37
C GLN A 202 -13.77 16.34 25.19
N LEU A 203 -12.75 17.20 25.30
CA LEU A 203 -12.37 18.14 24.25
C LEU A 203 -11.95 17.42 22.96
N MET A 204 -11.18 16.33 23.05
CA MET A 204 -10.80 15.53 21.88
C MET A 204 -11.99 14.80 21.26
N GLN A 205 -12.88 14.22 22.06
CA GLN A 205 -14.10 13.60 21.55
C GLN A 205 -15.01 14.63 20.86
N GLU A 206 -15.16 15.82 21.45
CA GLU A 206 -15.94 16.91 20.88
C GLU A 206 -15.31 17.42 19.57
N LYS A 207 -13.99 17.53 19.50
CA LYS A 207 -13.27 17.87 18.27
C LYS A 207 -13.56 16.85 17.16
N THR A 208 -13.43 15.55 17.43
CA THR A 208 -13.72 14.50 16.45
C THR A 208 -15.19 14.50 16.03
N LYS A 209 -16.12 14.72 16.97
CA LYS A 209 -17.56 14.88 16.67
C LYS A 209 -17.80 16.10 15.79
N ASN A 210 -17.13 17.22 16.05
CA ASN A 210 -17.28 18.43 15.24
C ASN A 210 -16.68 18.25 13.83
N GLU A 211 -15.51 17.61 13.70
CA GLU A 211 -14.90 17.31 12.39
C GLU A 211 -15.77 16.36 11.55
N THR A 212 -16.33 15.32 12.18
CA THR A 212 -17.24 14.39 11.51
C THR A 212 -18.54 15.08 11.11
N PHE A 213 -19.13 15.87 12.00
CA PHE A 213 -20.30 16.68 11.70
C PHE A 213 -20.05 17.67 10.56
N ALA A 214 -18.90 18.36 10.57
CA ALA A 214 -18.52 19.29 9.51
C ALA A 214 -18.34 18.59 8.15
N LYS A 215 -17.80 17.37 8.12
CA LYS A 215 -17.73 16.56 6.90
C LYS A 215 -19.11 16.15 6.39
N VAL A 216 -19.99 15.65 7.27
CA VAL A 216 -21.35 15.29 6.88
C VAL A 216 -22.11 16.50 6.34
N GLU A 217 -21.99 17.65 6.98
CA GLU A 217 -22.65 18.88 6.54
C GLU A 217 -22.05 19.42 5.23
N PHE A 218 -20.74 19.26 5.02
CA PHE A 218 -20.10 19.56 3.74
C PHE A 218 -20.62 18.65 2.62
N ASP A 219 -20.64 17.34 2.83
CA ASP A 219 -21.13 16.36 1.86
C ASP A 219 -22.62 16.58 1.54
N LYS A 220 -23.41 16.93 2.55
CA LYS A 220 -24.82 17.32 2.40
C LYS A 220 -24.95 18.58 1.54
N ARG A 221 -24.19 19.65 1.83
CA ARG A 221 -24.18 20.88 1.02
C ARG A 221 -23.76 20.63 -0.43
N VAL A 222 -22.75 19.78 -0.64
CA VAL A 222 -22.31 19.40 -2.00
C VAL A 222 -23.42 18.64 -2.72
N ARG A 223 -24.11 17.72 -2.05
CA ARG A 223 -25.26 16.99 -2.62
C ARG A 223 -26.42 17.93 -2.96
N GLU A 224 -26.82 18.80 -2.04
CA GLU A 224 -27.90 19.77 -2.27
C GLU A 224 -27.57 20.76 -3.39
N THR A 225 -26.31 21.22 -3.49
CA THR A 225 -25.87 22.10 -4.57
C THR A 225 -25.92 21.39 -5.93
N LYS A 226 -25.52 20.12 -5.98
CA LYS A 226 -25.65 19.28 -7.17
C LYS A 226 -27.11 19.10 -7.58
N GLU A 227 -28.00 18.82 -6.63
CA GLU A 227 -29.44 18.66 -6.88
C GLU A 227 -30.07 19.95 -7.43
N LYS A 228 -29.77 21.11 -6.81
CA LYS A 228 -30.25 22.42 -7.30
C LYS A 228 -29.71 22.76 -8.69
N ALA A 229 -28.42 22.52 -8.94
CA ALA A 229 -27.84 22.74 -10.26
C ALA A 229 -28.51 21.86 -11.34
N MET A 230 -28.92 20.64 -10.99
CA MET A 230 -29.69 19.78 -11.88
C MET A 230 -31.12 20.26 -12.09
N GLU A 231 -31.80 20.73 -11.05
CA GLU A 231 -33.15 21.30 -11.16
C GLU A 231 -33.16 22.54 -12.05
N ASP A 232 -32.17 23.43 -11.86
CA ASP A 232 -31.99 24.62 -12.68
C ASP A 232 -31.64 24.27 -14.13
N ASN A 233 -30.80 23.25 -14.35
CA ASN A 233 -30.51 22.73 -15.68
C ASN A 233 -31.76 22.11 -16.34
N LYS A 234 -32.59 21.39 -15.58
CA LYS A 234 -33.84 20.80 -16.07
C LYS A 234 -34.85 21.89 -16.46
N LYS A 235 -35.00 22.94 -15.65
CA LYS A 235 -35.86 24.10 -15.97
C LYS A 235 -35.39 24.82 -17.22
N LYS A 236 -34.10 25.15 -17.31
CA LYS A 236 -33.51 25.78 -18.50
C LYS A 236 -33.62 24.92 -19.76
N ALA A 237 -33.49 23.61 -19.65
CA ALA A 237 -33.69 22.69 -20.78
C ALA A 237 -35.15 22.67 -21.26
N LEU A 238 -36.12 22.75 -20.33
CA LEU A 238 -37.55 22.82 -20.64
C LEU A 238 -37.92 24.14 -21.34
N GLU A 239 -37.36 25.25 -20.87
CA GLU A 239 -37.57 26.60 -21.42
C GLU A 239 -36.90 26.81 -22.78
N SER A 240 -35.72 26.20 -23.00
CA SER A 240 -34.96 26.34 -24.25
C SER A 240 -35.26 25.27 -25.31
N GLY A 241 -36.07 24.26 -25.00
CA GLY A 241 -36.40 23.16 -25.91
C GLY A 241 -35.20 22.30 -26.32
N ASN A 242 -34.08 22.38 -25.58
CA ASN A 242 -32.83 21.66 -25.88
C ASN A 242 -32.70 20.38 -25.03
N VAL A 243 -32.08 19.34 -25.59
CA VAL A 243 -31.98 18.01 -24.97
C VAL A 243 -31.04 18.07 -23.76
N LEU A 244 -31.52 17.61 -22.59
CA LEU A 244 -30.71 17.48 -21.38
C LEU A 244 -29.45 16.65 -21.70
N SER A 245 -28.27 17.09 -21.26
CA SER A 245 -26.99 16.46 -21.62
C SER A 245 -26.37 15.60 -20.51
N GLN A 246 -26.86 15.67 -19.27
CA GLN A 246 -26.31 14.95 -18.11
C GLN A 246 -27.40 14.42 -17.17
N THR A 247 -27.23 13.22 -16.60
CA THR A 247 -28.12 12.57 -15.60
C THR A 247 -27.27 11.86 -14.53
N ILE A 248 -27.80 11.70 -13.31
CA ILE A 248 -27.08 11.11 -12.18
C ILE A 248 -27.26 9.58 -12.13
N ASN A 249 -26.21 8.86 -11.76
CA ASN A 249 -26.29 7.43 -11.42
C ASN A 249 -26.61 7.21 -9.92
N GLU A 250 -26.92 5.98 -9.52
CA GLU A 250 -27.25 5.61 -8.13
C GLU A 250 -26.14 5.95 -7.11
N GLN A 251 -24.90 6.20 -7.56
CA GLN A 251 -23.78 6.59 -6.71
C GLN A 251 -23.53 8.11 -6.65
N GLY A 252 -24.39 8.94 -7.24
CA GLY A 252 -24.32 10.40 -7.10
C GLY A 252 -23.27 11.10 -7.99
N ASN A 253 -22.82 10.45 -9.06
CA ASN A 253 -21.91 11.01 -10.06
C ASN A 253 -22.67 11.45 -11.32
N LEU A 254 -22.29 12.59 -11.90
CA LEU A 254 -22.89 13.11 -13.13
C LEU A 254 -22.35 12.34 -14.34
N VAL A 255 -23.24 11.70 -15.09
CA VAL A 255 -22.92 10.97 -16.32
C VAL A 255 -23.52 11.71 -17.51
N SER A 256 -22.76 11.86 -18.60
CA SER A 256 -23.25 12.50 -19.83
C SER A 256 -24.15 11.55 -20.61
N ILE A 257 -25.30 12.05 -21.09
CA ILE A 257 -26.31 11.29 -21.84
C ILE A 257 -25.77 10.79 -23.21
N LYS A 258 -24.62 11.31 -23.67
CA LYS A 258 -23.93 10.81 -24.87
C LYS A 258 -23.24 9.45 -24.69
N ASP A 259 -22.86 9.08 -23.47
CA ASP A 259 -22.13 7.84 -23.19
C ASP A 259 -23.06 6.68 -22.78
N MET A 260 -24.39 6.90 -22.73
CA MET A 260 -25.39 5.85 -22.55
C MET A 260 -25.78 5.24 -23.91
N ASN A 261 -25.66 3.91 -24.05
CA ASN A 261 -26.21 3.19 -25.20
C ASN A 261 -27.73 3.43 -25.31
N THR A 262 -28.24 3.56 -26.54
CA THR A 262 -29.65 3.85 -26.85
C THR A 262 -30.65 2.89 -26.21
N THR A 263 -30.23 1.66 -25.90
CA THR A 263 -31.02 0.64 -25.20
C THR A 263 -31.33 1.04 -23.76
N GLU A 264 -30.43 1.73 -23.07
CA GLU A 264 -30.64 2.17 -21.67
C GLU A 264 -31.38 3.51 -21.57
N LYS A 265 -31.43 4.28 -22.67
CA LYS A 265 -32.12 5.57 -22.73
C LYS A 265 -33.64 5.47 -22.52
N SER A 266 -34.25 4.32 -22.83
CA SER A 266 -35.70 4.08 -22.72
C SER A 266 -36.07 3.18 -21.53
N LEU A 267 -35.07 2.63 -20.83
CA LEU A 267 -35.26 1.75 -19.67
C LEU A 267 -35.01 2.54 -18.38
N THR A 268 -35.69 3.67 -18.22
CA THR A 268 -35.85 4.25 -16.89
C THR A 268 -36.76 3.35 -16.06
N SER A 269 -36.63 3.41 -14.74
CA SER A 269 -37.14 2.48 -13.72
C SER A 269 -38.66 2.24 -13.65
N GLU A 270 -39.43 2.63 -14.66
CA GLU A 270 -40.89 2.45 -14.78
C GLU A 270 -41.34 1.74 -16.09
N ALA A 271 -40.43 1.12 -16.86
CA ALA A 271 -40.81 0.41 -18.08
C ALA A 271 -41.47 -0.96 -17.79
N THR A 272 -42.67 -1.22 -18.35
CA THR A 272 -43.33 -2.52 -18.23
C THR A 272 -42.67 -3.57 -19.12
N VAL A 273 -42.70 -4.86 -18.74
CA VAL A 273 -42.09 -5.98 -19.50
C VAL A 273 -42.52 -6.01 -20.98
N SER A 274 -43.73 -5.53 -21.27
CA SER A 274 -44.29 -5.38 -22.61
C SER A 274 -43.57 -4.33 -23.46
N ASP A 275 -43.17 -3.20 -22.84
CA ASP A 275 -42.47 -2.11 -23.52
C ASP A 275 -41.01 -2.49 -23.80
N ILE A 276 -40.38 -3.22 -22.88
CA ILE A 276 -39.02 -3.78 -23.06
C ILE A 276 -38.97 -4.75 -24.25
N ARG A 277 -39.97 -5.64 -24.37
CA ARG A 277 -40.04 -6.59 -25.48
C ARG A 277 -40.28 -5.90 -26.83
N ARG A 278 -41.06 -4.82 -26.85
CA ARG A 278 -41.30 -4.04 -28.07
C ARG A 278 -40.02 -3.35 -28.54
N GLU A 279 -39.29 -2.71 -27.64
CA GLU A 279 -38.05 -1.99 -27.99
C GLU A 279 -36.90 -2.91 -28.41
N LEU A 280 -36.78 -4.09 -27.80
CA LEU A 280 -35.72 -5.05 -28.12
C LEU A 280 -35.92 -5.81 -29.43
N PHE A 281 -37.18 -6.03 -29.85
CA PHE A 281 -37.48 -6.89 -30.99
C PHE A 281 -38.23 -6.20 -32.14
N GLN A 282 -38.81 -5.01 -31.94
CA GLN A 282 -39.62 -4.35 -32.97
C GLN A 282 -39.01 -3.03 -33.47
N ASN A 283 -37.78 -2.70 -33.04
CA ASN A 283 -37.06 -1.53 -33.54
C ASN A 283 -36.71 -1.72 -35.04
N PRO A 284 -36.78 -0.68 -35.90
CA PRO A 284 -36.48 -0.81 -37.33
C PRO A 284 -35.03 -1.22 -37.65
N ASN A 285 -34.14 -1.14 -36.64
CA ASN A 285 -32.74 -1.53 -36.69
C ASN A 285 -32.45 -2.95 -36.14
N VAL A 286 -33.46 -3.68 -35.69
CA VAL A 286 -33.30 -5.07 -35.23
C VAL A 286 -33.65 -6.01 -36.38
N VAL A 287 -32.65 -6.71 -36.92
CA VAL A 287 -32.84 -7.67 -38.02
C VAL A 287 -33.29 -9.00 -37.44
N LEU A 288 -34.58 -9.31 -37.54
CA LEU A 288 -35.17 -10.56 -37.04
C LEU A 288 -35.26 -11.68 -38.09
N ASP A 289 -35.07 -11.36 -39.36
CA ASP A 289 -35.23 -12.33 -40.45
C ASP A 289 -33.94 -13.14 -40.67
N LYS A 290 -34.07 -14.47 -40.74
CA LYS A 290 -32.93 -15.40 -40.92
C LYS A 290 -32.41 -15.44 -42.36
N HIS A 291 -33.16 -14.88 -43.32
CA HIS A 291 -32.81 -14.90 -44.74
C HIS A 291 -32.49 -13.51 -45.33
N ASN A 292 -32.21 -12.53 -44.47
CA ASN A 292 -31.70 -11.22 -44.88
C ASN A 292 -30.16 -11.14 -44.71
N ASP A 293 -29.53 -10.14 -45.32
CA ASP A 293 -28.09 -9.84 -45.28
C ASP A 293 -27.54 -9.45 -43.89
N HIS A 294 -28.26 -9.74 -42.81
CA HIS A 294 -27.96 -9.35 -41.43
C HIS A 294 -27.60 -7.87 -41.23
N GLY A 295 -28.03 -6.98 -42.16
CA GLY A 295 -27.74 -5.55 -42.09
C GLY A 295 -26.38 -5.13 -42.67
N PHE A 296 -25.65 -6.03 -43.33
CA PHE A 296 -24.34 -5.72 -43.92
C PHE A 296 -24.39 -4.65 -45.02
N ALA A 297 -25.48 -4.56 -45.82
CA ALA A 297 -25.57 -3.55 -46.88
C ALA A 297 -25.77 -2.11 -46.39
N ARG A 298 -26.10 -1.91 -45.10
CA ARG A 298 -26.32 -0.57 -44.51
C ARG A 298 -25.07 0.01 -43.83
N LEU A 299 -23.96 -0.71 -43.83
CA LEU A 299 -22.69 -0.21 -43.29
C LEU A 299 -22.00 0.69 -44.34
N PRO A 300 -21.53 1.89 -43.97
CA PRO A 300 -20.76 2.73 -44.88
C PRO A 300 -19.42 2.05 -45.23
N ALA A 301 -19.05 2.06 -46.52
CA ALA A 301 -17.87 1.35 -47.06
C ALA A 301 -16.52 1.74 -46.43
N SER A 302 -16.45 2.79 -45.60
CA SER A 302 -15.21 3.20 -44.92
C SER A 302 -14.83 2.33 -43.72
N ALA A 303 -15.60 1.29 -43.39
CA ALA A 303 -15.36 0.43 -42.23
C ALA A 303 -14.71 -0.93 -42.56
N VAL A 304 -14.38 -1.22 -43.84
CA VAL A 304 -14.01 -2.58 -44.28
C VAL A 304 -12.50 -2.78 -44.53
N ASP A 305 -11.68 -1.73 -44.53
CA ASP A 305 -10.23 -1.84 -44.86
C ASP A 305 -9.31 -2.30 -43.71
N GLY A 306 -9.85 -2.87 -42.64
CA GLY A 306 -9.08 -3.10 -41.40
C GLY A 306 -8.89 -4.53 -40.90
N ILE A 307 -9.50 -5.56 -41.49
CA ILE A 307 -9.53 -6.89 -40.85
C ILE A 307 -9.28 -8.01 -41.87
N THR A 308 -8.02 -8.42 -41.99
CA THR A 308 -7.62 -9.69 -42.59
C THR A 308 -7.98 -10.84 -41.65
N ILE A 309 -8.98 -11.63 -42.02
CA ILE A 309 -9.36 -12.86 -41.31
C ILE A 309 -8.44 -13.98 -41.78
N SER A 310 -7.62 -14.51 -40.86
CA SER A 310 -6.90 -15.77 -41.06
C SER A 310 -7.83 -16.94 -40.75
N THR A 311 -8.07 -17.78 -41.75
CA THR A 311 -8.91 -18.97 -41.69
C THR A 311 -8.21 -20.06 -40.88
N VAL A 312 -8.84 -20.56 -39.81
CA VAL A 312 -8.50 -21.85 -39.21
C VAL A 312 -9.72 -22.77 -39.34
N SER A 313 -9.58 -23.75 -40.23
CA SER A 313 -10.50 -24.86 -40.47
C SER A 313 -10.53 -25.80 -39.27
N SER A 314 -11.72 -26.18 -38.80
CA SER A 314 -11.91 -27.44 -38.08
C SER A 314 -13.23 -28.08 -38.55
N SER A 315 -13.10 -29.05 -39.45
CA SER A 315 -14.16 -29.94 -39.89
C SER A 315 -14.54 -30.89 -38.77
N LEU A 316 -15.81 -30.92 -38.40
CA LEU A 316 -16.45 -31.98 -37.62
C LEU A 316 -16.83 -33.12 -38.59
N GLU A 317 -16.15 -34.25 -38.52
CA GLU A 317 -16.62 -35.52 -39.09
C GLU A 317 -17.61 -36.18 -38.13
N SER A 318 -18.77 -36.52 -38.68
CA SER A 318 -19.82 -37.35 -38.10
C SER A 318 -19.39 -38.83 -38.10
N VAL A 319 -19.63 -39.53 -36.98
CA VAL A 319 -19.56 -40.99 -36.92
C VAL A 319 -20.85 -41.49 -36.26
N ASP A 320 -21.68 -42.13 -37.08
CA ASP A 320 -22.36 -43.38 -36.72
C ASP A 320 -21.32 -44.51 -36.67
#